data_AF-A0AA36GS33-F1
#
_entry.id   AF-A0AA36GS33-F1
#
_cell.length_a   1.000
_cell.length_b   1.000
_cell.length_c   1.000
_cell.angle_alpha   90.00
_cell.angle_beta   90.00
_cell.angle_gamma   90.00
#
_symmetry.space_group_name_H-M   'P 1'
#
loop_
_entity.id
_entity.type
_entity.pdbx_description
1 polymer ?
#
loop_
_entity_poly.entity_id
_entity_poly.type
_entity_poly.pdbx_seq_one_letter_code
_entity_poly.pdbx_strand_id
1 'polypeptide(L)'
;MLTITLLLALFVTLEARPAFSGRGALTFLDTNLDYVEGLKNTYIKVAKAQLQEQLKRHNLPYIESMFTVNVRNTGGKLTVEVGVSEVPDCSLVNEMAKEAKRSNRLLRAASVKCRGGLTVYN
;
A
#
# COMPACT_ATOMS: atom_id res chain seq x y z
N MET A 1 5.34 25.27 -51.91
CA MET A 1 4.55 24.06 -51.60
C MET A 1 5.49 22.86 -51.58
N LEU A 2 5.76 22.27 -50.43
CA LEU A 2 5.70 20.81 -50.18
C LEU A 2 5.94 20.58 -48.68
N THR A 3 4.87 20.24 -47.99
CA THR A 3 4.78 19.90 -46.57
C THR A 3 5.56 18.62 -46.28
N ILE A 4 6.51 18.69 -45.34
CA ILE A 4 7.22 17.53 -44.80
C ILE A 4 6.34 16.90 -43.71
N THR A 5 5.78 15.74 -44.04
CA THR A 5 5.11 14.83 -43.12
C THR A 5 6.18 14.13 -42.27
N LEU A 6 6.32 14.51 -41.00
CA LEU A 6 7.00 13.65 -40.03
C LEU A 6 6.02 13.34 -38.89
N LEU A 7 5.65 12.06 -38.87
CA LEU A 7 4.73 11.40 -37.96
C LEU A 7 5.18 11.61 -36.50
N LEU A 8 4.62 12.60 -35.81
CA LEU A 8 4.61 12.69 -34.35
C LEU A 8 3.20 12.27 -33.86
N ALA A 9 2.84 11.01 -34.10
CA ALA A 9 1.75 10.40 -33.34
C ALA A 9 2.36 9.94 -32.02
N LEU A 10 2.28 10.84 -31.03
CA LEU A 10 2.53 10.55 -29.63
C LEU A 10 2.00 9.17 -29.27
N PHE A 11 2.83 8.41 -28.57
CA PHE A 11 2.42 7.34 -27.69
C PHE A 11 1.28 7.85 -26.78
N VAL A 12 0.04 7.63 -27.18
CA VAL A 12 -1.05 7.43 -26.23
C VAL A 12 -0.88 5.98 -25.78
N THR A 13 0.13 5.73 -24.94
CA THR A 13 0.05 4.60 -24.02
C THR A 13 -1.16 4.90 -23.16
N LEU A 14 -2.28 4.31 -23.58
CA LEU A 14 -3.22 3.64 -22.70
C LEU A 14 -3.09 4.18 -21.26
N GLU A 15 -3.89 5.18 -20.89
CA GLU A 15 -4.32 5.27 -19.50
C GLU A 15 -5.13 4.00 -19.22
N ALA A 16 -4.46 2.86 -19.12
CA ALA A 16 -4.89 1.77 -18.28
C ALA A 16 -4.74 2.30 -16.86
N ARG A 17 -5.60 3.26 -16.49
CA ARG A 17 -6.12 3.27 -15.13
C ARG A 17 -6.56 1.83 -14.93
N PRO A 18 -5.98 1.08 -13.98
CA PRO A 18 -6.59 -0.18 -13.60
C PRO A 18 -8.06 0.17 -13.39
N ALA A 19 -8.97 -0.48 -14.11
CA ALA A 19 -10.37 -0.42 -13.78
C ALA A 19 -10.45 -1.03 -12.39
N PHE A 20 -10.39 -0.18 -11.38
CA PHE A 20 -10.36 -0.53 -9.97
C PHE A 20 -11.79 -0.97 -9.59
N SER A 21 -12.28 -2.07 -10.17
CA SER A 21 -13.53 -2.72 -9.78
C SER A 21 -13.38 -3.55 -8.49
N GLY A 22 -12.30 -3.29 -7.75
CA GLY A 22 -11.77 -4.14 -6.69
C GLY A 22 -12.45 -3.87 -5.37
N ARG A 23 -12.89 -4.92 -4.68
CA ARG A 23 -13.35 -4.81 -3.30
C ARG A 23 -12.12 -4.63 -2.40
N GLY A 24 -12.20 -3.75 -1.40
CA GLY A 24 -11.03 -3.34 -0.63
C GLY A 24 -10.31 -4.45 0.15
N ALA A 25 -9.02 -4.22 0.43
CA ALA A 25 -8.16 -5.07 1.26
C ALA A 25 -7.75 -4.34 2.54
N LEU A 26 -7.47 -5.09 3.61
CA LEU A 26 -6.91 -4.55 4.85
C LEU A 26 -5.57 -5.24 5.14
N THR A 27 -4.53 -4.45 5.34
CA THR A 27 -3.21 -4.93 5.75
C THR A 27 -2.93 -4.48 7.19
N PHE A 28 -2.44 -5.41 8.01
CA PHE A 28 -2.08 -5.19 9.40
C PHE A 28 -0.58 -5.43 9.54
N LEU A 29 0.17 -4.45 9.99
CA LEU A 29 1.60 -4.55 10.23
C LEU A 29 1.83 -4.44 11.73
N ASP A 30 1.97 -5.59 12.39
CA ASP A 30 2.24 -5.67 13.81
C ASP A 30 3.73 -5.44 14.05
N THR A 31 4.06 -4.47 14.90
CA THR A 31 5.45 -4.12 15.20
C THR A 31 5.87 -4.60 16.59
N ASN A 32 7.18 -4.62 16.85
CA ASN A 32 7.74 -4.82 18.19
C ASN A 32 7.86 -3.51 19.00
N LEU A 33 7.50 -2.37 18.39
CA LEU A 33 7.55 -1.06 19.04
C LEU A 33 6.41 -0.93 20.04
N ASP A 34 6.71 -0.29 21.17
CA ASP A 34 5.69 0.06 22.15
C ASP A 34 4.76 1.14 21.59
N TYR A 35 3.48 0.98 21.85
CA TYR A 35 2.49 1.97 21.45
C TYR A 35 2.47 3.12 22.44
N VAL A 36 2.74 4.34 21.97
CA VAL A 36 2.62 5.57 22.73
C VAL A 36 1.49 6.42 22.15
N GLU A 37 0.41 6.61 22.90
CA GLU A 37 -0.80 7.34 22.42
C GLU A 37 -0.46 8.75 21.90
N GLY A 38 0.43 9.48 22.60
CA GLY A 38 0.87 10.82 22.19
C GLY A 38 1.60 10.88 20.85
N LEU A 39 2.07 9.74 20.32
CA LEU A 39 2.79 9.65 19.05
C LEU A 39 1.93 9.11 17.90
N LYS A 40 0.62 8.90 18.12
CA LYS A 40 -0.32 8.34 17.14
C LYS A 40 -0.22 9.00 15.75
N ASN A 41 -0.27 10.33 15.70
CA ASN A 41 -0.21 11.08 14.44
C ASN A 41 1.15 10.96 13.75
N THR A 42 2.23 10.86 14.54
CA THR A 42 3.59 10.63 14.02
C THR A 42 3.69 9.25 13.38
N TYR A 43 3.15 8.21 14.02
CA TYR A 43 3.13 6.86 13.44
C TYR A 43 2.35 6.81 12.12
N ILE A 44 1.18 7.46 12.06
CA ILE A 44 0.38 7.53 10.83
C ILE A 44 1.17 8.25 9.72
N LYS A 45 1.83 9.37 10.03
CA LYS A 45 2.64 10.12 9.05
C LYS A 45 3.79 9.28 8.50
N VAL A 46 4.51 8.57 9.37
CA VAL A 46 5.61 7.68 8.97
C VAL A 46 5.09 6.51 8.13
N ALA A 47 3.99 5.88 8.55
CA ALA A 47 3.37 4.78 7.81
C ALA A 47 2.91 5.21 6.41
N LYS A 48 2.29 6.39 6.28
CA LYS A 48 1.92 6.97 4.98
C LYS A 48 3.14 7.19 4.08
N ALA A 49 4.23 7.75 4.61
CA ALA A 49 5.46 7.97 3.84
C ALA A 49 6.08 6.65 3.36
N GLN A 50 6.12 5.62 4.22
CA GLN A 50 6.59 4.29 3.85
C GLN A 50 5.71 3.63 2.79
N LEU A 51 4.38 3.74 2.91
CA LEU A 51 3.45 3.25 1.89
C LEU A 51 3.69 3.91 0.53
N GLN A 52 3.86 5.23 0.51
CA GLN A 52 4.16 5.98 -0.72
C GLN A 52 5.48 5.52 -1.36
N GLU A 53 6.53 5.31 -0.56
CA GLU A 53 7.80 4.81 -1.04
C GLU A 53 7.69 3.39 -1.63
N GLN A 54 6.96 2.50 -0.96
CA GLN A 54 6.71 1.14 -1.44
C GLN A 54 5.95 1.15 -2.76
N LEU A 55 4.85 1.91 -2.87
CA LEU A 55 4.11 2.05 -4.12
C LEU A 55 5.00 2.56 -5.26
N LYS A 56 5.85 3.55 -4.97
CA LYS A 56 6.82 4.08 -5.94
C LYS A 56 7.80 3.02 -6.45
N ARG A 57 8.29 2.12 -5.58
CA ARG A 57 9.19 1.00 -5.99
C ARG A 57 8.51 0.03 -6.95
N HIS A 58 7.20 -0.13 -6.82
CA HIS A 58 6.36 -0.95 -7.70
C HIS A 58 5.79 -0.16 -8.90
N ASN A 59 6.23 1.08 -9.14
CA ASN A 59 5.72 1.99 -10.17
C ASN A 59 4.20 2.25 -10.09
N LEU A 60 3.65 2.25 -8.87
CA LEU A 60 2.23 2.52 -8.61
C LEU A 60 2.04 3.96 -8.08
N PRO A 61 1.04 4.70 -8.58
CA PRO A 61 0.73 6.02 -8.04
C PRO A 61 0.08 5.90 -6.67
N TYR A 62 0.44 6.80 -5.75
CA TYR A 62 -0.30 6.98 -4.50
C TYR A 62 -1.48 7.92 -4.73
N ILE A 63 -2.70 7.41 -4.52
CA ILE A 63 -3.94 8.18 -4.62
C ILE A 63 -4.58 8.19 -3.23
N GLU A 64 -4.59 9.33 -2.54
CA GLU A 64 -4.95 9.40 -1.12
C GLU A 64 -6.35 8.84 -0.82
N SER A 65 -7.33 9.02 -1.70
CA SER A 65 -8.69 8.48 -1.53
C SER A 65 -8.78 6.96 -1.59
N MET A 66 -7.76 6.28 -2.12
CA MET A 66 -7.71 4.82 -2.21
C MET A 66 -7.17 4.18 -0.94
N PHE A 67 -6.52 4.93 -0.05
CA PHE A 67 -5.84 4.38 1.11
C PHE A 67 -6.35 5.00 2.41
N THR A 68 -6.59 4.15 3.41
CA THR A 68 -6.78 4.56 4.79
C THR A 68 -5.60 4.04 5.62
N VAL A 69 -5.02 4.88 6.47
CA VAL A 69 -3.90 4.49 7.34
C VAL A 69 -4.27 4.84 8.77
N ASN A 70 -4.37 3.80 9.60
CA ASN A 70 -4.67 3.90 11.02
C ASN A 70 -3.57 3.21 11.84
N VAL A 71 -3.53 3.51 13.13
CA VAL A 71 -2.68 2.81 14.08
C VAL A 71 -3.49 2.47 15.32
N ARG A 72 -3.16 1.35 15.95
CA ARG A 72 -3.82 0.88 17.17
C ARG A 72 -2.81 0.27 18.14
N ASN A 73 -3.21 0.24 19.40
CA ASN A 73 -2.53 -0.50 20.45
C ASN A 73 -3.03 -1.95 20.46
N THR A 74 -2.15 -2.91 20.19
CA THR A 74 -2.45 -4.34 20.28
C THR A 74 -1.52 -4.96 21.32
N GLY A 75 -2.01 -5.16 22.54
CA GLY A 75 -1.24 -5.78 23.64
C GLY A 75 -0.01 -4.97 24.05
N GLY A 76 -0.10 -3.64 24.05
CA GLY A 76 1.00 -2.72 24.36
C GLY A 76 1.88 -2.38 23.17
N LYS A 77 1.67 -3.01 22.02
CA LYS A 77 2.50 -2.84 20.82
C LYS A 77 1.76 -2.06 19.73
N LEU A 78 2.53 -1.35 18.92
CA LEU A 78 2.02 -0.61 17.77
C LEU A 78 1.67 -1.58 16.64
N THR A 79 0.40 -1.53 16.20
CA THR A 79 -0.06 -2.15 14.94
C THR A 79 -0.47 -1.05 13.98
N VAL A 80 0.07 -1.08 12.76
CA VAL A 80 -0.34 -0.19 11.67
C VAL A 80 -1.39 -0.92 10.82
N GLU A 81 -2.50 -0.26 10.54
CA GLU A 81 -3.55 -0.76 9.64
C GLU A 81 -3.57 0.09 8.37
N VAL A 82 -3.48 -0.56 7.22
CA VAL A 82 -3.59 0.06 5.92
C VAL A 82 -4.78 -0.57 5.19
N GLY A 83 -5.84 0.21 5.02
CA GLY A 83 -6.95 -0.15 4.16
C GLY A 83 -6.72 0.35 2.74
N VAL A 84 -7.08 -0.47 1.77
CA VAL A 84 -7.05 -0.12 0.35
C VAL A 84 -8.46 -0.29 -0.18
N SER A 85 -9.12 0.77 -0.61
CA SER A 85 -10.53 0.78 -0.98
C SER A 85 -10.80 -0.03 -2.24
N GLU A 86 -9.89 0.07 -3.22
CA GLU A 86 -10.02 -0.62 -4.49
C GLU A 86 -8.73 -1.37 -4.82
N VAL A 87 -8.79 -2.70 -4.79
CA VAL A 87 -7.65 -3.56 -5.10
C VAL A 87 -8.04 -4.45 -6.28
N PRO A 88 -7.40 -4.29 -7.46
CA PRO A 88 -7.73 -5.09 -8.63
C PRO A 88 -7.34 -6.56 -8.41
N ASP A 89 -6.24 -6.79 -7.68
CA ASP A 89 -5.79 -8.13 -7.27
C ASP A 89 -5.08 -8.08 -5.90
N CYS A 90 -5.51 -8.94 -4.97
CA CYS A 90 -4.88 -9.07 -3.66
C CYS A 90 -3.48 -9.69 -3.70
N SER A 91 -3.07 -10.29 -4.82
CA SER A 91 -1.70 -10.77 -5.03
C SER A 91 -0.65 -9.68 -4.80
N LEU A 92 -0.90 -8.47 -5.31
CA LEU A 92 0.00 -7.33 -5.13
C LEU A 92 0.08 -6.88 -3.67
N VAL A 93 -1.07 -6.80 -2.97
CA VAL A 93 -1.11 -6.44 -1.55
C VAL A 93 -0.39 -7.48 -0.70
N ASN A 94 -0.52 -8.75 -1.05
CA ASN A 94 0.19 -9.85 -0.42
C ASN A 94 1.72 -9.74 -0.60
N GLU A 95 2.19 -9.49 -1.83
CA GLU A 95 3.62 -9.31 -2.09
C GLU A 95 4.17 -8.06 -1.38
N MET A 96 3.44 -6.95 -1.37
CA MET A 96 3.84 -5.74 -0.61
C MET A 96 3.91 -6.00 0.90
N ALA A 97 2.95 -6.71 1.49
CA ALA A 97 2.96 -7.04 2.91
C ALA A 97 4.13 -7.98 3.28
N LYS A 98 4.40 -8.96 2.42
CA LYS A 98 5.53 -9.90 2.55
C LYS A 98 6.86 -9.17 2.41
N GLU A 99 6.99 -8.25 1.46
CA GLU A 99 8.17 -7.40 1.29
C GLU A 99 8.37 -6.47 2.49
N ALA A 100 7.31 -5.84 2.99
CA ALA A 100 7.37 -5.01 4.20
C ALA A 100 7.91 -5.82 5.39
N LYS A 101 7.41 -7.05 5.60
CA LYS A 101 7.90 -7.94 6.65
C LYS A 101 9.37 -8.34 6.48
N ARG A 102 9.79 -8.62 5.24
CA ARG A 102 11.18 -8.99 4.92
C ARG A 102 12.15 -7.82 5.09
N SER A 103 11.72 -6.62 4.70
CA SER A 103 12.56 -5.42 4.71
C SER A 103 12.63 -4.73 6.07
N ASN A 104 11.67 -4.96 6.96
CA ASN A 104 11.57 -4.29 8.25
C ASN A 104 11.60 -5.27 9.43
N ARG A 105 12.74 -5.35 10.12
CA ARG A 105 12.95 -6.20 11.31
C ARG A 105 12.11 -5.77 12.52
N LEU A 106 11.54 -4.57 12.52
CA LEU A 106 10.64 -4.12 13.58
C LEU A 106 9.25 -4.72 13.44
N LEU A 107 8.88 -5.24 12.26
CA LEU A 107 7.62 -5.95 12.09
C LEU A 107 7.73 -7.35 12.71
N ARG A 108 6.83 -7.65 13.64
CA ARG A 108 6.63 -8.98 14.20
C ARG A 108 5.84 -9.85 13.25
N ALA A 109 4.79 -9.29 12.66
CA ALA A 109 3.95 -9.97 11.69
C ALA A 109 3.37 -8.96 10.69
N ALA A 110 3.05 -9.43 9.50
CA ALA A 110 2.23 -8.72 8.53
C ALA A 110 1.04 -9.60 8.18
N SER A 111 -0.17 -9.07 8.15
CA SER A 111 -1.36 -9.83 7.78
C SER A 111 -2.15 -9.09 6.72
N VAL A 112 -2.70 -9.81 5.76
CA VAL A 112 -3.54 -9.26 4.70
C VAL A 112 -4.90 -9.94 4.77
N LYS A 113 -5.96 -9.16 4.94
CA LYS A 113 -7.34 -9.61 4.86
C LYS A 113 -7.92 -9.20 3.52
N CYS A 114 -8.24 -10.21 2.73
CA CYS A 114 -8.98 -10.09 1.48
C CYS A 114 -10.24 -10.98 1.53
N ARG A 115 -11.11 -10.90 0.52
CA ARG A 115 -12.38 -11.66 0.47
C ARG A 115 -12.19 -13.18 0.68
N GLY A 116 -11.03 -13.74 0.32
CA GLY A 116 -10.70 -15.16 0.45
C GLY A 116 -10.17 -15.59 1.82
N GLY A 117 -9.97 -14.67 2.75
CA GLY A 117 -9.46 -14.97 4.10
C GLY A 117 -8.36 -14.05 4.58
N LEU A 118 -7.87 -14.34 5.78
CA LEU A 118 -6.72 -13.68 6.38
C LEU A 118 -5.46 -14.48 6.06
N THR A 119 -4.49 -13.85 5.43
CA THR A 119 -3.14 -14.41 5.23
C THR A 119 -2.19 -13.73 6.22
N VAL A 120 -1.38 -14.52 6.94
CA VAL A 120 -0.44 -14.01 7.95
C VAL A 120 0.98 -14.38 7.56
N TYR A 121 1.88 -13.41 7.65
CA TYR A 121 3.31 -13.51 7.37
C TYR A 121 4.09 -13.21 8.65
N ASN A 122 4.78 -14.20 9.19
CA ASN A 122 5.60 -14.11 10.41
C ASN A 122 7.09 -13.97 10.10
#